data_AF-A0A949RIC8-F1
#
_entry.id   AF-A0A949RIC8-F1
#
_cell.length_a   1.000
_cell.length_b   1.000
_cell.length_c   1.000
_cell.angle_alpha   90.00
_cell.angle_beta   90.00
_cell.angle_gamma   90.00
#
_symmetry.space_group_name_H-M   'P 1'
#
loop_
_entity.id
_entity.type
_entity.pdbx_description
1 polymer ?
#
loop_
_entity_poly.entity_id
_entity_poly.type
_entity_poly.pdbx_seq_one_letter_code
_entity_poly.pdbx_strand_id
1 'polypeptide(L)' 'MARTDIFLKVVVEHEEEENASRLAEEICRRLEKLYGVRYAEVSSMVRQGASEN' A
#
# COMPACT_ATOMS: atom_id res chain seq x y z
N MET A 1 14.36 3.80 22.68
CA MET A 1 12.99 4.19 22.28
C MET A 1 12.24 2.95 21.84
N ALA A 2 10.94 2.88 22.10
CA ALA A 2 10.11 1.75 21.66
C ALA A 2 9.95 1.76 20.13
N ARG A 3 9.95 0.57 19.53
CA ARG A 3 9.61 0.34 18.13
C ARG A 3 8.25 -0.36 18.09
N THR A 4 7.35 0.13 17.27
CA THR A 4 6.02 -0.44 17.08
C THR A 4 5.78 -0.59 15.59
N ASP A 5 5.44 -1.80 15.18
CA ASP A 5 5.08 -2.09 13.80
C ASP A 5 3.54 -2.04 13.68
N ILE A 6 3.05 -1.40 12.61
CA ILE A 6 1.62 -1.22 12.34
C ILE A 6 1.32 -1.88 11.00
N PHE A 7 0.26 -2.70 10.96
CA PHE A 7 -0.21 -3.36 9.75
C PHE A 7 -1.45 -2.64 9.23
N LEU A 8 -1.36 -2.08 8.02
CA LEU A 8 -2.45 -1.34 7.38
C LEU A 8 -2.99 -2.12 6.19
N LYS A 9 -4.31 -2.31 6.13
CA LYS A 9 -5.00 -2.74 4.91
C LYS A 9 -5.36 -1.48 4.12
N VAL A 10 -4.81 -1.35 2.91
CA VAL A 10 -5.09 -0.24 2.00
C VAL A 10 -5.83 -0.80 0.80
N VAL A 11 -6.97 -0.19 0.45
CA VAL A 11 -7.71 -0.50 -0.78
C VAL A 11 -7.55 0.70 -1.69
N VAL A 12 -7.09 0.45 -2.91
CA VAL A 12 -6.90 1.47 -3.94
C VAL A 12 -7.69 1.06 -5.18
N GLU A 13 -8.37 2.04 -5.77
CA GLU A 13 -8.94 1.94 -7.10
C GLU A 13 -7.95 2.58 -8.07
N HIS A 14 -7.66 1.88 -9.16
CA HIS A 14 -6.73 2.31 -10.19
C HIS A 14 -7.23 1.74 -11.52
N GLU A 15 -6.91 2.42 -12.63
CA GLU A 15 -7.32 1.95 -13.96
C GLU A 15 -6.61 0.63 -14.31
N GLU A 16 -7.18 -0.18 -15.21
CA GLU A 16 -6.56 -1.47 -15.59
C GLU A 16 -5.17 -1.30 -16.23
N GLU A 17 -4.95 -0.18 -16.90
CA GLU A 17 -3.68 0.17 -17.52
C GLU A 17 -2.64 0.64 -16.50
N GLU A 18 -3.06 0.98 -15.28
CA GLU A 18 -2.16 1.42 -14.21
C GLU A 18 -1.49 0.24 -13.51
N ASN A 19 -0.18 0.37 -13.29
CA ASN A 19 0.60 -0.63 -12.58
C ASN A 19 0.36 -0.51 -11.06
N ALA A 20 -0.46 -1.41 -10.51
CA ALA A 20 -0.78 -1.49 -9.10
C ALA A 20 0.47 -1.52 -8.18
N SER A 21 1.53 -2.22 -8.58
CA SER A 21 2.76 -2.34 -7.79
C SER A 21 3.47 -0.99 -7.70
N ARG A 22 3.53 -0.25 -8.81
CA ARG A 22 4.11 1.09 -8.82
C ARG A 22 3.33 2.05 -7.92
N LEU A 23 2.00 1.98 -7.95
CA LEU A 23 1.14 2.78 -7.06
C LEU A 23 1.40 2.44 -5.58
N ALA A 24 1.51 1.15 -5.25
CA ALA A 24 1.80 0.70 -3.89
C ALA A 24 3.18 1.20 -3.40
N GLU A 25 4.22 1.14 -4.23
CA GLU A 25 5.53 1.72 -3.90
C GLU A 25 5.47 3.24 -3.68
N GLU A 26 4.69 3.96 -4.48
CA GLU A 26 4.48 5.39 -4.29
C GLU A 26 3.83 5.68 -2.93
N ILE A 27 2.87 4.87 -2.50
CA ILE A 27 2.26 4.98 -1.17
C ILE A 27 3.30 4.76 -0.07
N CYS A 28 4.13 3.71 -0.15
CA CYS A 28 5.21 3.48 0.81
C CYS A 28 6.16 4.69 0.89
N ARG A 29 6.60 5.22 -0.26
CA ARG A 29 7.44 6.43 -0.31
C ARG A 29 6.78 7.64 0.36
N ARG A 30 5.46 7.80 0.20
CA ARG A 30 4.72 8.89 0.85
C ARG A 30 4.59 8.69 2.35
N LEU A 31 4.39 7.47 2.83
CA LEU A 31 4.35 7.17 4.27
C LEU A 31 5.68 7.49 4.95
N GLU A 32 6.79 7.10 4.35
CA GLU A 32 8.14 7.41 4.84
C GLU A 32 8.39 8.92 4.87
N LYS A 33 8.01 9.64 3.80
CA LYS A 33 8.27 11.07 3.67
C LYS A 33 7.35 11.95 4.52
N LEU A 34 6.05 11.66 4.57
CA LEU A 34 5.04 12.54 5.19
C LEU A 34 4.90 12.31 6.69
N TYR A 35 5.04 11.05 7.13
CA TYR A 35 4.81 10.67 8.53
C TYR A 35 6.09 10.31 9.28
N GLY A 36 7.26 10.45 8.63
CA GLY A 36 8.55 10.09 9.23
C GLY A 36 8.63 8.62 9.62
N VAL A 37 7.84 7.77 8.95
CA VAL A 37 7.87 6.32 9.16
C VAL A 37 9.26 5.83 8.78
N ARG A 38 9.87 5.06 9.67
CA ARG A 38 11.26 4.62 9.48
C ARG A 38 11.43 3.69 8.27
N TYR A 39 10.39 2.92 7.96
CA TYR A 39 10.35 1.97 6.86
C TYR A 39 8.89 1.60 6.55
N ALA A 40 8.51 1.58 5.27
CA ALA A 40 7.22 1.08 4.81
C ALA A 40 7.44 0.06 3.68
N GLU A 41 6.65 -1.02 3.70
CA GLU A 41 6.73 -2.06 2.67
C GLU A 41 5.35 -2.55 2.25
N VAL A 42 5.31 -3.11 1.04
CA VAL A 42 4.15 -3.84 0.56
C VAL A 42 4.30 -5.30 0.98
N SER A 43 3.50 -5.74 1.96
CA SER A 43 3.55 -7.12 2.46
C SER A 43 2.67 -8.08 1.65
N SER A 44 1.58 -7.59 1.05
CA SER A 44 0.70 -8.37 0.18
C SER A 44 -0.09 -7.47 -0.77
N MET A 45 -0.42 -8.00 -1.94
CA MET A 45 -1.33 -7.37 -2.90
C MET A 45 -2.37 -8.38 -3.35
N VAL A 46 -3.64 -7.99 -3.25
CA VAL A 46 -4.77 -8.83 -3.66
C VAL A 46 -5.65 -7.99 -4.58
N ARG A 47 -5.82 -8.45 -5.83
CA ARG A 47 -6.82 -7.88 -6.74
C ARG A 47 -8.19 -8.37 -6.26
N GLN A 48 -9.08 -7.46 -5.93
CA GLN A 48 -10.47 -7.84 -5.67
C GLN A 48 -11.09 -8.20 -7.02
N GLY A 49 -11.45 -9.48 -7.20
CA GLY A 49 -12.32 -9.87 -8.31
C GLY A 49 -13.67 -9.19 -8.12
N ALA A 50 -14.29 -8.74 -9.21
CA ALA A 50 -15.70 -8.39 -9.18
C ALA A 50 -16.43 -9.55 -8.51
N SER A 51 -17.10 -9.28 -7.38
CA SER A 51 -17.95 -10.28 -6.75
C SER A 51 -19.01 -10.63 -7.77
N GLU A 52 -18.90 -11.81 -8.40
CA GLU A 52 -19.95 -12.35 -9.26
C GLU A 52 -21.19 -12.52 -8.37
N ASN A 53 -22.21 -11.72 -8.65
CA ASN A 53 -23.60 -11.91 -8.21
C ASN A 53 -24.46 -12.01 -9.45
#